data_AF-A0A7K3RQW6-F1
#
_entry.id   AF-A0A7K3RQW6-F1
#
_cell.length_a   1.000
_cell.length_b   1.000
_cell.length_c   1.000
_cell.angle_alpha   90.00
_cell.angle_beta   90.00
_cell.angle_gamma   90.00
#
_symmetry.space_group_name_H-M   'P 1'
#
loop_
_entity.id
_entity.type
_entity.pdbx_description
1 polymer ?
#
loop_
_entity_poly.entity_id
_entity_poly.type
_entity_poly.pdbx_seq_one_letter_code
_entity_poly.pdbx_strand_id
1 'polypeptide(L)'
;PTGQPTVGPSYQAVLRFRAPDGSEQQLIRRSAPGTPHPEWQMLHELRAMNVPPQQVIELHTELESCELPGGYCARMIRETWPQVRITSVAPYGTDHASRQQGMQHLLTHQGELHQVADGPARPAPVRAPLPQ
;
A
#
# COMPACT_ATOMS: atom_id res chain seq x y z
N PRO A 1 0.03 -4.29 24.43
CA PRO A 1 0.58 -5.48 23.75
C PRO A 1 2.08 -5.62 24.01
N THR A 2 2.47 -6.68 24.73
CA THR A 2 3.88 -7.04 24.97
C THR A 2 4.35 -8.02 23.89
N GLY A 3 5.35 -7.63 23.09
CA GLY A 3 5.94 -8.47 22.05
C GLY A 3 6.77 -7.67 21.05
N GLN A 4 7.75 -8.33 20.43
CA GLN A 4 8.55 -7.74 19.35
C GLN A 4 7.64 -7.23 18.20
N PRO A 5 7.94 -6.06 17.61
CA PRO A 5 7.16 -5.49 16.52
C PRO A 5 7.10 -6.45 15.33
N THR A 6 5.93 -6.62 14.73
CA THR A 6 5.75 -7.45 13.53
C THR A 6 5.87 -6.56 12.29
N VAL A 7 6.71 -6.95 11.32
CA VAL A 7 6.69 -6.38 9.98
C VAL A 7 5.63 -7.10 9.13
N GLY A 8 4.76 -6.34 8.49
CA GLY A 8 3.73 -6.88 7.59
C GLY A 8 4.31 -7.53 6.33
N PRO A 9 3.53 -8.34 5.60
CA PRO A 9 3.99 -9.23 4.53
C PRO A 9 4.34 -8.54 3.20
N SER A 10 4.59 -7.23 3.19
CA SER A 10 4.47 -6.35 2.01
C SER A 10 3.08 -6.35 1.36
N TYR A 11 2.73 -5.25 0.70
CA TYR A 11 1.60 -5.20 -0.22
C TYR A 11 1.90 -4.25 -1.37
N GLN A 12 1.18 -4.44 -2.48
CA GLN A 12 1.30 -3.64 -3.68
C GLN A 12 0.19 -2.58 -3.74
N ALA A 13 0.52 -1.46 -4.37
CA ALA A 13 -0.44 -0.49 -4.86
C ALA A 13 -0.19 -0.21 -6.35
N VAL A 14 -1.25 0.18 -7.05
CA VAL A 14 -1.23 0.65 -8.44
C VAL A 14 -1.92 2.00 -8.49
N LEU A 15 -1.23 3.01 -9.01
CA LEU A 15 -1.75 4.36 -9.15
C LEU A 15 -1.81 4.74 -10.62
N ARG A 16 -2.95 5.26 -11.07
CA ARG A 16 -3.13 5.88 -12.39
C ARG A 16 -3.08 7.39 -12.28
N PHE A 17 -2.33 8.02 -13.17
CA PHE A 17 -2.23 9.47 -13.27
C PHE A 17 -2.14 9.91 -14.73
N ARG A 18 -2.34 11.21 -14.98
CA ARG A 18 -2.09 11.82 -16.29
C ARG A 18 -0.73 12.51 -16.31
N ALA A 19 0.12 12.12 -17.25
CA ALA A 19 1.43 12.71 -17.47
C ALA A 19 1.33 14.11 -18.12
N PRO A 20 2.41 14.91 -18.14
CA PRO A 20 2.40 16.26 -18.70
C PRO A 20 2.02 16.32 -20.19
N ASP A 21 2.26 15.25 -20.94
CA ASP A 21 1.88 15.11 -22.35
C ASP A 21 0.39 14.76 -22.56
N GLY A 22 -0.37 14.65 -21.47
CA GLY A 22 -1.78 14.28 -21.48
C GLY A 22 -2.06 12.78 -21.51
N SER A 23 -1.02 11.94 -21.63
CA SER A 23 -1.17 10.47 -21.61
C SER A 23 -1.51 9.97 -20.21
N GLU A 24 -2.29 8.88 -20.13
CA GLU A 24 -2.52 8.19 -18.87
C GLU A 24 -1.42 7.17 -18.62
N GLN A 25 -0.82 7.22 -17.43
CA GLN A 25 0.27 6.35 -17.02
C GLN A 25 -0.07 5.62 -15.71
N GLN A 26 0.64 4.52 -15.46
CA GLN A 26 0.52 3.72 -14.26
C GLN A 26 1.84 3.69 -13.50
N LEU A 27 1.75 3.81 -12.18
CA LEU A 27 2.84 3.62 -11.25
C LEU A 27 2.50 2.46 -10.31
N ILE A 28 3.38 1.47 -10.24
CA ILE A 28 3.21 0.30 -9.37
C ILE A 28 4.30 0.31 -8.31
N ARG A 29 3.93 0.29 -7.04
CA ARG A 29 4.89 0.24 -5.93
C ARG A 29 4.52 -0.86 -4.95
N ARG A 30 5.56 -1.42 -4.33
CA ARG A 30 5.45 -2.51 -3.37
C ARG A 30 6.22 -2.13 -2.12
N SER A 31 5.59 -2.28 -0.96
CA SER A 31 6.33 -2.19 0.30
C SER A 31 7.23 -3.41 0.48
N ALA A 32 8.21 -3.29 1.35
CA ALA A 32 9.06 -4.37 1.83
C ALA A 32 9.46 -4.05 3.27
N PRO A 33 9.86 -5.03 4.09
CA PRO A 33 10.40 -4.76 5.42
C PRO A 33 11.48 -3.67 5.38
N GLY A 34 11.35 -2.64 6.23
CA GLY A 34 12.28 -1.51 6.29
C GLY A 34 12.05 -0.40 5.25
N THR A 35 11.05 -0.53 4.37
CA THR A 35 10.69 0.52 3.39
C THR A 35 9.34 1.16 3.73
N PRO A 36 9.08 2.41 3.27
CA PRO A 36 7.78 3.05 3.45
C PRO A 36 6.64 2.27 2.79
N HIS A 37 5.42 2.49 3.25
CA HIS A 37 4.21 2.01 2.58
C HIS A 37 4.16 2.49 1.12
N PRO A 38 3.57 1.69 0.19
CA PRO A 38 3.63 1.99 -1.23
C PRO A 38 2.99 3.35 -1.58
N GLU A 39 2.00 3.83 -0.83
CA GLU A 39 1.37 5.14 -1.01
C GLU A 39 2.37 6.28 -0.82
N TRP A 40 3.25 6.19 0.19
CA TRP A 40 4.31 7.17 0.41
C TRP A 40 5.38 7.10 -0.68
N GLN A 41 5.74 5.89 -1.12
CA GLN A 41 6.67 5.72 -2.24
C GLN A 41 6.13 6.39 -3.50
N MET A 42 4.84 6.18 -3.81
CA MET A 42 4.17 6.80 -4.95
C MET A 42 4.10 8.32 -4.84
N LEU A 43 3.78 8.85 -3.65
CA LEU A 43 3.77 10.29 -3.42
C LEU A 43 5.14 10.92 -3.75
N HIS A 44 6.22 10.32 -3.22
CA HIS A 44 7.56 10.83 -3.45
C HIS A 44 7.93 10.79 -4.93
N GLU A 45 7.53 9.75 -5.64
CA GLU A 45 7.86 9.59 -7.05
C GLU A 45 7.06 10.49 -7.97
N LEU A 46 5.75 10.64 -7.75
CA LEU A 46 4.94 11.61 -8.50
C LEU A 46 5.49 13.03 -8.32
N ARG A 47 5.96 13.37 -7.12
CA ARG A 47 6.65 14.65 -6.87
C ARG A 47 7.96 14.75 -7.65
N ALA A 48 8.76 13.69 -7.69
CA ALA A 48 10.00 13.66 -8.48
C ALA A 48 9.74 13.80 -9.99
N MET A 49 8.62 13.27 -10.48
CA MET A 49 8.16 13.40 -11.86
C MET A 49 7.42 14.72 -12.14
N ASN A 50 7.28 15.60 -11.14
CA ASN A 50 6.51 16.84 -11.21
C ASN A 50 5.04 16.63 -11.65
N VAL A 51 4.43 15.50 -11.31
CA VAL A 51 3.02 15.22 -11.57
C VAL A 51 2.16 16.01 -10.56
N PRO A 52 1.29 16.93 -11.02
CA PRO A 52 0.42 17.66 -10.11
C PRO A 52 -0.57 16.73 -9.40
N PRO A 53 -0.93 16.99 -8.13
CA PRO A 53 -1.83 16.13 -7.39
C PRO A 53 -3.22 15.95 -8.04
N GLN A 54 -3.69 16.94 -8.80
CA GLN A 54 -4.96 16.91 -9.55
C GLN A 54 -4.92 15.97 -10.76
N GLN A 55 -3.73 15.54 -11.19
CA GLN A 55 -3.59 14.59 -12.28
C GLN A 55 -3.62 13.13 -11.80
N VAL A 56 -3.74 12.89 -10.49
CA VAL A 56 -3.91 11.54 -9.93
C VAL A 56 -5.37 11.12 -10.02
N ILE A 57 -5.63 10.00 -10.70
CA ILE A 57 -6.98 9.59 -11.13
C ILE A 57 -7.50 8.46 -10.23
N GLU A 58 -6.69 7.42 -10.04
CA GLU A 58 -7.11 6.22 -9.31
C GLU A 58 -5.95 5.63 -8.52
N LEU A 59 -6.25 5.10 -7.34
CA LEU A 59 -5.34 4.34 -6.51
C LEU A 59 -6.02 3.02 -6.11
N HIS A 60 -5.42 1.91 -6.53
CA HIS A 60 -5.82 0.57 -6.13
C HIS A 60 -4.76 -0.03 -5.20
N THR A 61 -5.19 -0.65 -4.10
CA THR A 61 -4.30 -1.25 -3.10
C THR A 61 -4.69 -2.70 -2.81
N GLU A 62 -3.73 -3.58 -2.54
CA GLU A 62 -4.09 -4.94 -2.10
C GLU A 62 -4.69 -4.96 -0.68
N LEU A 63 -4.30 -4.01 0.16
CA LEU A 63 -4.83 -3.79 1.50
C LEU A 63 -5.20 -2.33 1.66
N GLU A 64 -6.39 -2.06 2.19
CA GLU A 64 -6.87 -0.70 2.44
C GLU A 64 -5.83 0.14 3.19
N SER A 65 -5.59 1.36 2.68
CA SER A 65 -4.62 2.29 3.24
C SER A 65 -4.89 2.57 4.72
N CYS A 66 -3.86 2.44 5.55
CA CYS A 66 -4.02 2.57 6.99
C CYS A 66 -4.25 4.01 7.46
N GLU A 67 -5.03 4.15 8.54
CA GLU A 67 -5.38 5.41 9.22
C GLU A 67 -4.64 5.65 10.54
N LEU A 68 -3.88 4.64 11.00
CA LEU A 68 -3.32 4.61 12.35
C LEU A 68 -1.90 5.22 12.44
N PRO A 69 -1.45 5.58 13.65
CA PRO A 69 -0.05 5.91 13.89
C PRO A 69 0.87 4.80 13.35
N GLY A 70 1.93 5.18 12.64
CA GLY A 70 2.82 4.25 11.94
C GLY A 70 2.71 4.30 10.42
N GLY A 71 1.73 5.03 9.87
CA GLY A 71 1.72 5.40 8.46
C GLY A 71 0.36 5.90 8.01
N TYR A 72 -0.02 7.13 8.36
CA TYR A 72 -1.30 7.80 8.05
C TYR A 72 -1.61 7.95 6.54
N CYS A 73 -1.63 6.84 5.80
CA CYS A 73 -1.69 6.77 4.36
C CYS A 73 -3.03 7.28 3.88
N ALA A 74 -4.13 6.82 4.47
CA ALA A 74 -5.46 7.25 4.04
C ALA A 74 -5.69 8.76 4.28
N ARG A 75 -5.21 9.31 5.41
CA ARG A 75 -5.19 10.76 5.63
C ARG A 75 -4.32 11.48 4.61
N MET A 76 -3.08 11.02 4.41
CA MET A 76 -2.15 11.60 3.45
C MET A 76 -2.72 11.61 2.03
N ILE A 77 -3.34 10.51 1.59
CA ILE A 77 -3.99 10.40 0.28
C ILE A 77 -5.10 11.43 0.16
N ARG A 78 -6.02 11.52 1.13
CA ARG A 78 -7.13 12.49 1.09
C ARG A 78 -6.64 13.93 1.02
N GLU A 79 -5.60 14.26 1.78
CA GLU A 79 -5.02 15.60 1.81
C GLU A 79 -4.23 15.93 0.54
N THR A 80 -3.59 14.94 -0.08
CA THR A 80 -2.72 15.16 -1.24
C THR A 80 -3.49 15.03 -2.56
N TRP A 81 -4.31 13.99 -2.72
CA TRP A 81 -5.02 13.65 -3.96
C TRP A 81 -6.54 13.68 -3.73
N PRO A 82 -7.16 14.86 -3.54
CA PRO A 82 -8.57 14.95 -3.14
C PRO A 82 -9.56 14.41 -4.17
N GLN A 83 -9.14 14.22 -5.42
CA GLN A 83 -10.00 13.73 -6.53
C GLN A 83 -9.77 12.25 -6.86
N VAL A 84 -8.84 11.57 -6.19
CA VAL A 84 -8.49 10.19 -6.53
C VAL A 84 -9.62 9.23 -6.18
N ARG A 85 -9.92 8.31 -7.09
CA ARG A 85 -10.76 7.14 -6.80
C ARG A 85 -9.92 6.10 -6.06
N ILE A 86 -10.31 5.73 -4.84
CA ILE A 86 -9.59 4.74 -4.04
C ILE A 86 -10.35 3.42 -4.06
N THR A 87 -9.64 2.33 -4.33
CA THR A 87 -10.15 0.96 -4.19
C THR A 87 -9.12 0.08 -3.48
N SER A 88 -9.60 -0.99 -2.84
CA SER A 88 -8.75 -1.96 -2.17
C SER A 88 -9.29 -3.38 -2.31
N VAL A 89 -8.41 -4.37 -2.38
CA VAL A 89 -8.82 -5.80 -2.40
C VAL A 89 -9.30 -6.23 -1.01
N ALA A 90 -8.49 -6.00 0.03
CA ALA A 90 -8.84 -6.33 1.41
C ALA A 90 -9.18 -5.07 2.21
N PRO A 91 -10.32 -5.03 2.93
CA PRO A 91 -10.54 -3.99 3.94
C PRO A 91 -9.54 -4.20 5.08
N TYR A 92 -9.04 -3.10 5.66
CA TYR A 92 -8.13 -3.12 6.80
C TYR A 92 -8.83 -2.62 8.07
N GLY A 93 -9.74 -1.67 7.94
CA GLY A 93 -10.51 -1.13 9.05
C GLY A 93 -9.67 -0.40 10.10
N THR A 94 -10.30 -0.10 11.24
CA THR A 94 -9.72 0.79 12.27
C THR A 94 -9.47 0.08 13.61
N ASP A 95 -10.17 -1.01 13.88
CA ASP A 95 -10.03 -1.80 15.10
C ASP A 95 -9.02 -2.96 14.92
N HIS A 96 -8.74 -3.69 15.99
CA HIS A 96 -7.77 -4.79 15.92
C HIS A 96 -8.29 -6.01 15.15
N ALA A 97 -9.58 -6.32 15.27
CA ALA A 97 -10.16 -7.52 14.66
C ALA A 97 -10.27 -7.35 13.14
N SER A 98 -10.76 -6.20 12.67
CA SER A 98 -10.81 -5.89 11.23
C SER A 98 -9.42 -5.92 10.59
N ARG A 99 -8.40 -5.40 11.28
CA ARG A 99 -7.01 -5.44 10.78
C ARG A 99 -6.45 -6.84 10.67
N GLN A 100 -6.69 -7.70 11.67
CA GLN A 100 -6.28 -9.10 11.60
C GLN A 100 -6.96 -9.82 10.43
N GLN A 101 -8.26 -9.57 10.20
CA GLN A 101 -9.00 -10.12 9.06
C GLN A 101 -8.47 -9.59 7.72
N GLY A 102 -8.19 -8.29 7.61
CA GLY A 102 -7.60 -7.68 6.43
C GLY A 102 -6.23 -8.25 6.09
N MET A 103 -5.37 -8.44 7.10
CA MET A 103 -4.08 -9.11 6.92
C MET A 103 -4.24 -10.57 6.47
N GLN A 104 -5.19 -11.31 7.05
CA GLN A 104 -5.45 -12.67 6.63
C GLN A 104 -5.94 -12.73 5.18
N HIS A 105 -6.85 -11.84 4.79
CA HIS A 105 -7.35 -11.76 3.41
C HIS A 105 -6.24 -11.39 2.42
N LEU A 106 -5.39 -10.43 2.78
CA LEU A 106 -4.19 -10.10 2.01
C LEU A 106 -3.33 -11.34 1.80
N LEU A 107 -2.98 -12.06 2.86
CA LEU A 107 -2.14 -13.26 2.76
C LEU A 107 -2.77 -14.34 1.88
N THR A 108 -4.08 -14.57 2.00
CA THR A 108 -4.81 -15.51 1.16
C THR A 108 -4.75 -15.09 -0.31
N HIS A 109 -5.11 -13.84 -0.63
CA HIS A 109 -5.11 -13.32 -2.00
C HIS A 109 -3.70 -13.35 -2.63
N GLN A 110 -2.68 -13.03 -1.85
CA GLN A 110 -1.29 -13.12 -2.26
C GLN A 110 -0.87 -14.56 -2.57
N GLY A 111 -1.31 -15.52 -1.76
CA GLY A 111 -1.10 -16.95 -1.97
C GLY A 111 -1.83 -17.51 -3.20
N GLU A 112 -3.03 -16.99 -3.50
CA GLU A 112 -3.79 -17.32 -4.71
C GLU A 112 -3.06 -16.82 -5.96
N LEU A 113 -2.67 -15.54 -6.00
CA LEU A 113 -1.88 -14.96 -7.10
C LEU A 113 -0.56 -15.71 -7.32
N HIS A 114 0.04 -16.20 -6.23
CA HIS A 114 1.26 -17.02 -6.26
C HIS A 114 1.12 -18.30 -7.08
N GLN A 115 -0.03 -18.96 -6.97
CA GLN A 115 -0.28 -20.24 -7.63
C GLN A 115 -0.56 -20.08 -9.13
N VAL A 116 -0.95 -18.88 -9.58
CA VAL A 116 -1.30 -18.62 -10.99
C VAL A 116 -0.16 -18.02 -11.80
N ALA A 117 0.84 -17.41 -11.15
CA ALA A 117 1.81 -16.54 -11.83
C ALA A 117 3.25 -17.05 -11.89
N ASP A 118 3.60 -18.22 -11.32
CA ASP A 118 4.99 -18.73 -11.16
C ASP A 118 6.00 -17.66 -10.66
N GLY A 119 5.51 -16.65 -9.94
CA GLY A 119 6.32 -15.55 -9.40
C GLY A 119 7.00 -15.92 -8.09
N PRO A 120 8.07 -15.20 -7.66
CA PRO A 120 8.79 -15.50 -6.42
C PRO A 120 7.90 -15.35 -5.18
N ALA A 121 7.92 -16.33 -4.26
CA ALA A 121 7.14 -16.41 -3.01
C ALA A 121 7.11 -15.07 -2.24
N ARG A 122 5.93 -14.61 -1.81
CA ARG A 122 5.86 -13.38 -0.99
C ARG A 122 6.28 -13.68 0.45
N PRO A 123 7.09 -12.81 1.08
CA PRO A 123 7.53 -13.02 2.45
C PRO A 123 6.34 -12.92 3.41
N ALA A 124 6.21 -13.90 4.29
CA ALA A 124 5.23 -13.86 5.38
C ALA A 124 5.56 -12.72 6.37
N PRO A 125 4.60 -12.25 7.17
CA PRO A 125 4.86 -11.29 8.23
C PRO A 125 5.82 -11.91 9.26
N VAL A 126 6.88 -11.19 9.63
CA VAL A 126 7.90 -11.69 10.59
C VAL A 126 8.00 -10.71 11.75
N ARG A 127 8.30 -11.20 12.96
CA ARG A 127 8.66 -10.30 14.07
C ARG A 127 10.07 -9.76 13.83
N ALA A 128 10.20 -8.44 13.82
CA ALA A 128 11.48 -7.76 13.71
C ALA A 128 12.11 -7.59 15.10
N PRO A 129 13.42 -7.77 15.25
CA PRO A 129 14.13 -7.48 16.49
C PRO A 129 14.05 -5.98 16.81
N LEU A 130 14.03 -5.64 18.11
CA LEU A 130 14.09 -4.25 18.57
C LEU A 130 15.51 -3.70 18.34
N PRO A 131 15.66 -2.44 17.88
CA PRO A 131 16.96 -1.78 17.91
C PRO A 131 17.47 -1.69 19.36
N GLN A 132 18.75 -2.00 19.56
CA GLN A 132 19.45 -1.88 20.86
C GLN A 132 19.67 -0.42 21.23
#